data_AF-A0A1E3FRK2-F1
#
_entry.id   AF-A0A1E3FRK2-F1
#
_cell.length_a   1.000
_cell.length_b   1.000
_cell.length_c   1.000
_cell.angle_alpha   90.00
_cell.angle_beta   90.00
_cell.angle_gamma   90.00
#
_symmetry.space_group_name_H-M   'P 1'
#
loop_
_entity.id
_entity.type
_entity.pdbx_description
1 polymer ?
#
loop_
_entity_poly.entity_id
_entity_poly.type
_entity_poly.pdbx_seq_one_letter_code
_entity_poly.pdbx_strand_id
1 'polypeptide(L)'
;MNSHGIVLFGHGARDPRWAEPFERLAARLRGASSPAAHVSLAFLELMTPSLGDAVAAQVAAGCTHITVVPVFFGQGGHVRRDLPQLVDACRAVHPGIEIRCATAVGEDDGVLDAIARYCIDQIGDGA
;
A
#
# COMPACT_ATOMS: atom_id res chain seq x y z
N MET A 1 5.45 12.56 -19.76
CA MET A 1 4.73 12.75 -18.48
C MET A 1 5.15 11.61 -17.57
N ASN A 2 5.82 11.89 -16.46
CA ASN A 2 6.21 10.85 -15.50
C ASN A 2 4.96 10.46 -14.70
N SER A 3 4.38 9.30 -15.03
CA SER A 3 3.25 8.75 -14.26
C SER A 3 3.79 8.02 -13.02
N HIS A 4 3.31 8.42 -11.84
CA HIS A 4 3.68 7.83 -10.55
C HIS A 4 2.55 6.92 -10.06
N GLY A 5 2.84 5.65 -9.83
CA GLY A 5 1.92 4.66 -9.27
C GLY A 5 2.10 4.43 -7.76
N ILE A 6 1.02 4.09 -7.08
CA ILE A 6 1.01 3.64 -5.68
C ILE A 6 0.48 2.21 -5.63
N VAL A 7 1.18 1.32 -4.93
CA VAL A 7 0.69 -0.03 -4.61
C VAL A 7 0.41 -0.11 -3.11
N LEU A 8 -0.85 -0.28 -2.73
CA LEU A 8 -1.25 -0.55 -1.35
C LEU A 8 -1.01 -2.04 -1.06
N PHE A 9 0.00 -2.35 -0.25
CA PHE A 9 0.42 -3.71 0.02
C PHE A 9 -0.08 -4.18 1.40
N GLY A 10 -0.87 -5.26 1.43
CA GLY A 10 -1.41 -5.86 2.66
C GLY A 10 -1.05 -7.35 2.80
N HIS A 11 -1.41 -7.96 3.92
CA HIS A 11 -1.17 -9.41 4.13
C HIS A 11 -1.98 -10.26 3.15
N GLY A 12 -3.26 -9.93 3.00
CA GLY A 12 -4.24 -10.79 2.36
C GLY A 12 -4.86 -11.78 3.35
N ALA A 13 -6.03 -12.29 3.00
CA ALA A 13 -6.79 -13.21 3.83
C ALA A 13 -7.66 -14.12 2.95
N ARG A 14 -8.19 -15.19 3.54
CA ARG A 14 -9.12 -16.09 2.82
C ARG A 14 -10.48 -15.46 2.54
N ASP A 15 -10.94 -14.57 3.41
CA ASP A 15 -12.20 -13.84 3.21
C ASP A 15 -11.96 -12.66 2.26
N PRO A 16 -12.60 -12.61 1.08
CA PRO A 16 -12.44 -11.52 0.12
C PRO A 16 -12.78 -10.14 0.70
N ARG A 17 -13.66 -10.07 1.71
CA ARG A 17 -14.06 -8.80 2.35
C ARG A 17 -12.88 -8.12 3.05
N TRP A 18 -11.79 -8.85 3.30
CA TRP A 18 -10.54 -8.29 3.79
C TRP A 18 -10.00 -7.15 2.92
N ALA A 19 -10.25 -7.17 1.61
CA ALA A 19 -9.82 -6.10 0.70
C ALA A 19 -10.68 -4.83 0.78
N GLU A 20 -11.89 -4.88 1.36
CA GLU A 20 -12.81 -3.73 1.32
C GLU A 20 -12.23 -2.44 1.93
N PRO A 21 -11.52 -2.44 3.07
CA PRO A 21 -10.88 -1.23 3.59
C PRO A 21 -9.78 -0.70 2.66
N PHE A 22 -9.03 -1.59 2.01
CA PHE A 22 -7.98 -1.22 1.06
C PHE A 22 -8.58 -0.58 -0.19
N GLU A 23 -9.69 -1.12 -0.71
CA GLU A 23 -10.40 -0.54 -1.85
C GLU A 23 -10.98 0.84 -1.53
N ARG A 24 -11.55 1.00 -0.33
CA ARG A 24 -12.02 2.30 0.15
C ARG A 24 -10.89 3.32 0.29
N LEU A 25 -9.69 2.89 0.68
CA LEU A 25 -8.50 3.74 0.74
C LEU A 25 -8.01 4.09 -0.67
N ALA A 26 -7.95 3.11 -1.58
CA ALA A 26 -7.57 3.34 -2.97
C ALA A 26 -8.52 4.33 -3.66
N ALA A 27 -9.84 4.22 -3.44
CA ALA A 27 -10.82 5.15 -3.95
C ALA A 27 -10.58 6.59 -3.45
N ARG A 28 -10.23 6.77 -2.17
CA ARG A 28 -9.87 8.08 -1.60
C ARG A 28 -8.59 8.65 -2.24
N LEU A 29 -7.56 7.81 -2.43
CA LEU A 29 -6.31 8.23 -3.08
C LEU A 29 -6.52 8.66 -4.53
N ARG A 30 -7.37 7.93 -5.28
CA ARG A 30 -7.74 8.30 -6.66
C ARG A 30 -8.59 9.57 -6.73
N GLY A 31 -9.41 9.84 -5.71
CA GLY A 31 -10.27 11.02 -5.63
C GLY A 31 -9.59 12.28 -5.10
N ALA A 32 -8.51 12.13 -4.32
CA ALA A 32 -7.65 13.24 -3.95
C ALA A 32 -6.99 13.83 -5.22
N SER A 33 -6.68 15.12 -5.23
CA SER A 33 -5.85 15.76 -6.27
C SER A 33 -4.39 15.30 -6.16
N SER A 34 -4.19 13.98 -6.11
CA SER A 34 -2.91 13.32 -5.97
C SER A 34 -2.19 13.31 -7.31
N PRO A 35 -0.88 13.54 -7.33
CA PRO A 35 -0.06 13.31 -8.52
C PRO A 35 0.05 11.82 -8.90
N ALA A 36 -0.42 10.90 -8.06
CA ALA A 36 -0.41 9.47 -8.35
C ALA A 36 -1.56 9.09 -9.31
N ALA A 37 -1.22 8.90 -10.59
CA ALA A 37 -2.18 8.59 -11.63
C ALA A 37 -2.72 7.14 -11.55
N HIS A 38 -2.02 6.25 -10.85
CA HIS A 38 -2.41 4.84 -10.71
C HIS A 38 -2.33 4.38 -9.26
N VAL A 39 -3.40 3.78 -8.75
CA VAL A 39 -3.44 3.16 -7.43
C VAL A 39 -3.93 1.72 -7.59
N SER A 40 -3.15 0.75 -7.15
CA SER A 40 -3.52 -0.67 -7.14
C SER A 40 -3.35 -1.28 -5.75
N LEU A 41 -4.03 -2.39 -5.51
CA LEU A 41 -3.81 -3.22 -4.33
C LEU A 41 -2.82 -4.33 -4.70
N ALA A 42 -2.12 -4.86 -3.70
CA ALA A 42 -1.37 -6.10 -3.79
C ALA A 42 -1.34 -6.79 -2.41
N PHE A 43 -1.22 -8.11 -2.41
CA PHE A 43 -1.24 -8.89 -1.18
C PHE A 43 -0.03 -9.81 -1.09
N LEU A 44 0.44 -10.03 0.15
CA LEU A 44 1.55 -10.93 0.45
C LEU A 44 1.18 -12.38 0.16
N GLU A 45 -0.03 -12.79 0.55
CA GLU A 45 -0.52 -14.16 0.40
C GLU A 45 -2.05 -14.20 0.38
N LEU A 46 -2.62 -15.38 0.04
CA LEU A 46 -4.05 -15.71 0.11
C LEU A 46 -5.00 -14.90 -0.78
N MET A 47 -4.54 -13.80 -1.36
CA MET A 47 -5.30 -12.92 -2.24
C MET A 47 -4.44 -12.49 -3.44
N THR A 48 -5.11 -12.08 -4.51
CA THR A 48 -4.50 -11.51 -5.70
C THR A 48 -4.95 -10.07 -5.90
N PRO A 49 -4.16 -9.24 -6.60
CA PRO A 49 -2.88 -9.55 -7.25
C PRO A 49 -1.70 -9.67 -6.26
N SER A 50 -0.63 -10.37 -6.68
CA SER A 50 0.65 -10.31 -5.98
C SER A 50 1.33 -8.95 -6.18
N LEU A 51 2.40 -8.66 -5.42
CA LEU A 51 3.15 -7.42 -5.62
C LEU A 51 3.72 -7.31 -7.05
N GLY A 52 4.27 -8.42 -7.57
CA GLY A 52 4.82 -8.47 -8.92
C GLY A 52 3.77 -8.19 -9.99
N ASP A 53 2.59 -8.80 -9.87
CA ASP A 53 1.48 -8.59 -10.82
C ASP A 53 1.00 -7.13 -10.82
N ALA A 54 0.86 -6.55 -9.63
CA ALA A 54 0.42 -5.16 -9.47
C ALA A 54 1.45 -4.18 -10.05
N VAL A 55 2.74 -4.40 -9.80
CA VAL A 55 3.83 -3.58 -10.37
C VAL A 55 3.85 -3.71 -11.90
N ALA A 56 3.79 -4.94 -12.42
CA ALA A 56 3.80 -5.17 -13.87
C ALA A 56 2.62 -4.47 -14.57
N ALA A 57 1.43 -4.50 -13.97
CA ALA A 57 0.26 -3.80 -14.48
C ALA A 57 0.45 -2.27 -14.50
N GLN A 58 1.06 -1.69 -13.46
CA GLN A 58 1.37 -0.26 -13.42
C GLN A 58 2.45 0.14 -14.44
N VAL A 59 3.48 -0.69 -14.63
CA VAL A 59 4.50 -0.49 -15.68
C VAL A 59 3.86 -0.51 -17.07
N ALA A 60 2.99 -1.48 -17.34
CA ALA A 60 2.25 -1.59 -18.60
C ALA A 60 1.33 -0.37 -18.84
N ALA A 61 0.82 0.25 -17.77
CA ALA A 61 0.05 1.49 -17.83
C ALA A 61 0.92 2.76 -18.00
N GLY A 62 2.25 2.62 -18.10
CA GLY A 62 3.18 3.74 -18.33
C GLY A 62 3.73 4.40 -17.07
N CYS A 63 3.57 3.76 -15.89
CA CYS A 63 4.23 4.24 -14.67
C CYS A 63 5.76 4.14 -14.82
N THR A 64 6.45 5.23 -14.50
CA THR A 64 7.93 5.28 -14.47
C THR A 64 8.47 5.33 -13.04
N HIS A 65 7.59 5.61 -12.08
CA HIS A 65 7.87 5.65 -10.66
C HIS A 65 6.75 4.89 -9.94
N ILE A 66 7.09 3.99 -9.03
CA ILE A 66 6.13 3.23 -8.23
C ILE A 66 6.52 3.30 -6.75
N THR A 67 5.57 3.62 -5.88
CA THR A 67 5.74 3.54 -4.43
C THR A 67 4.88 2.44 -3.86
N VAL A 68 5.54 1.44 -3.28
CA VAL A 68 4.88 0.37 -2.51
C VAL A 68 4.67 0.88 -1.08
N VAL A 69 3.41 0.99 -0.66
CA VAL A 69 3.00 1.45 0.66
C VAL A 69 2.54 0.24 1.48
N PRO A 70 3.30 -0.18 2.50
CA PRO A 70 2.91 -1.28 3.37
C PRO A 70 1.80 -0.83 4.33
N VAL A 71 0.57 -1.32 4.15
CA VAL A 71 -0.57 -0.99 5.02
C VAL A 71 -0.63 -1.97 6.20
N PHE A 72 0.41 -1.90 7.05
CA PHE A 72 0.53 -2.68 8.28
C PHE A 72 0.66 -1.76 9.49
N PHE A 73 0.01 -2.12 10.60
CA PHE A 73 0.07 -1.32 11.83
C PHE A 73 1.33 -1.57 12.68
N GLY A 74 1.91 -2.76 12.55
CA GLY A 74 3.22 -3.06 13.12
C GLY A 74 3.92 -4.06 12.20
N GLN A 75 5.25 -3.96 12.11
CA GLN A 75 5.97 -4.87 11.24
C GLN A 75 6.30 -6.17 11.97
N GLY A 76 5.44 -7.18 11.81
CA GLY A 76 5.76 -8.56 12.17
C GLY A 76 7.04 -9.03 11.47
N GLY A 77 7.78 -9.96 12.07
CA GLY A 77 9.09 -10.39 11.56
C GLY A 77 9.08 -10.92 10.13
N HIS A 78 7.94 -11.43 9.65
CA HIS A 78 7.75 -11.87 8.28
C HIS A 78 7.72 -10.69 7.28
N VAL A 79 6.89 -9.67 7.51
CA VAL A 79 6.83 -8.49 6.63
C VAL A 79 8.18 -7.78 6.50
N ARG A 80 8.92 -7.63 7.62
CA ARG A 80 10.26 -7.02 7.63
C ARG A 80 11.28 -7.76 6.74
N ARG A 81 11.14 -9.08 6.63
CA ARG A 81 12.06 -9.92 5.83
C ARG A 81 11.59 -10.09 4.39
N ASP A 82 10.29 -10.28 4.20
CA ASP A 82 9.71 -10.74 2.94
C ASP A 82 9.48 -9.56 1.97
N LEU A 83 9.00 -8.42 2.47
CA LEU A 83 8.72 -7.28 1.61
C LEU A 83 9.96 -6.72 0.89
N PRO A 84 11.13 -6.52 1.54
CA PRO A 84 12.33 -6.09 0.82
C PRO A 84 12.70 -7.03 -0.33
N GLN A 85 12.60 -8.34 -0.13
CA GLN A 85 12.90 -9.34 -1.17
C GLN A 85 11.92 -9.26 -2.34
N LEU A 86 10.63 -9.08 -2.07
CA LEU A 86 9.61 -8.91 -3.11
C LEU A 86 9.82 -7.62 -3.91
N VAL A 87 10.18 -6.53 -3.25
CA VAL A 87 10.48 -5.25 -3.90
C VAL A 87 11.74 -5.37 -4.77
N ASP A 88 12.79 -6.02 -4.26
CA ASP A 88 14.03 -6.24 -5.02
C ASP A 88 13.82 -7.15 -6.23
N ALA A 89 12.96 -8.18 -6.11
CA ALA A 89 12.54 -8.98 -7.24
C ALA A 89 11.82 -8.12 -8.31
N CYS A 90 10.92 -7.23 -7.91
CA CYS A 90 10.23 -6.32 -8.84
C CYS A 90 11.23 -5.37 -9.54
N ARG A 91 12.24 -4.85 -8.81
CA ARG A 91 13.30 -4.01 -9.37
C ARG A 91 14.14 -4.75 -10.39
N ALA A 92 14.47 -6.02 -10.12
CA ALA A 92 15.23 -6.86 -11.05
C ALA A 92 14.45 -7.14 -12.35
N VAL A 93 13.13 -7.33 -12.27
CA VAL A 93 12.26 -7.53 -13.43
C VAL A 93 12.05 -6.24 -14.23
N HIS A 94 12.03 -5.08 -13.56
CA HIS A 94 11.75 -3.78 -14.18
C HIS A 94 12.88 -2.75 -13.95
N PRO A 95 14.10 -2.96 -14.49
CA PRO A 95 15.25 -2.10 -14.22
C PRO A 95 15.13 -0.67 -14.78
N GLY A 96 14.17 -0.43 -15.70
CA GLY A 96 13.94 0.86 -16.34
C GLY A 96 13.03 1.83 -15.58
N ILE A 97 12.51 1.44 -14.41
CA ILE A 97 11.64 2.29 -13.60
C ILE A 97 12.12 2.39 -12.16
N GLU A 98 11.73 3.46 -11.48
CA GLU A 98 12.05 3.63 -10.06
C GLU A 98 10.99 2.97 -9.18
N ILE A 99 11.40 2.01 -8.33
CA ILE A 99 10.52 1.38 -7.34
C ILE A 99 11.02 1.70 -5.93
N ARG A 100 10.21 2.44 -5.17
CA ARG A 100 10.46 2.76 -3.75
C ARG A 100 9.51 1.98 -2.86
N CYS A 101 9.97 1.66 -1.66
CA CYS A 101 9.12 1.13 -0.59
C CYS A 101 9.06 2.18 0.52
N ALA A 102 7.86 2.56 0.94
CA ALA A 102 7.66 3.44 2.07
C ALA A 102 7.79 2.66 3.38
N THR A 103 7.94 3.39 4.50
CA THR A 103 7.71 2.80 5.82
C THR A 103 6.26 2.35 5.94
N ALA A 104 6.02 1.31 6.74
CA ALA A 104 4.66 0.85 7.02
C ALA A 104 3.83 1.95 7.70
N VAL A 105 2.53 2.01 7.39
CA VAL A 105 1.65 3.10 7.86
C VAL A 105 1.57 3.21 9.38
N GLY A 106 1.70 2.11 10.13
CA GLY A 106 1.65 2.16 11.60
C GLY A 106 2.90 2.71 12.29
N GLU A 107 3.98 2.97 11.54
CA GLU A 107 5.19 3.59 12.07
C GLU A 107 5.22 5.10 11.78
N ASP A 108 4.18 5.66 11.17
CA ASP A 108 4.05 7.09 10.88
C ASP A 108 3.27 7.80 12.00
N ASP A 109 3.86 8.83 12.60
CA ASP A 109 3.26 9.58 13.71
C ASP A 109 1.91 10.21 13.31
N GLY A 110 1.75 10.67 12.06
CA GLY A 110 0.50 11.26 11.59
C GLY A 110 -0.64 10.23 11.49
N VAL A 111 -0.33 8.98 11.13
CA VAL A 111 -1.28 7.86 11.17
C VAL A 111 -1.62 7.49 12.60
N LEU A 112 -0.63 7.42 13.49
CA LEU A 112 -0.85 7.15 14.91
C LEU A 112 -1.74 8.23 15.56
N ASP A 113 -1.48 9.51 15.27
CA ASP A 113 -2.30 10.63 15.72
C ASP A 113 -3.74 10.55 15.19
N ALA A 114 -3.93 10.17 13.92
CA ALA A 114 -5.25 10.01 13.34
C ALA A 114 -6.05 8.87 14.00
N ILE A 115 -5.38 7.77 14.36
CA ILE A 115 -5.99 6.63 15.06
C ILE A 115 -6.27 7.00 16.52
N ALA A 116 -5.36 7.69 17.20
CA ALA A 116 -5.59 8.20 18.55
C ALA A 116 -6.81 9.13 18.59
N ARG A 117 -6.93 10.06 17.63
CA ARG A 117 -8.11 10.91 17.48
C ARG A 117 -9.38 10.08 17.26
N TYR A 118 -9.36 9.12 16.35
CA TYR A 118 -10.50 8.22 16.15
C TYR A 118 -10.94 7.53 17.45
N CYS A 119 -9.99 7.05 18.27
CA CYS A 119 -10.28 6.41 19.56
C CYS A 119 -10.92 7.39 20.56
N ILE A 120 -10.43 8.64 20.62
CA ILE A 120 -11.02 9.70 21.46
C ILE A 120 -12.45 10.02 20.99
N ASP A 121 -12.68 10.08 19.68
CA ASP A 121 -14.02 10.34 19.14
C ASP A 121 -15.03 9.23 19.53
N GLN A 122 -14.58 8.03 19.89
CA GLN A 122 -15.47 6.93 20.30
C GLN A 122 -15.98 7.05 21.74
N ILE A 123 -15.31 7.81 22.61
CA ILE A 123 -15.76 8.00 24.00
C ILE A 123 -16.79 9.14 24.14
N GLY A 124 -17.00 9.95 23.09
CA GLY A 124 -17.91 11.10 23.08
C GLY A 124 -17.50 12.22 24.04
N ASP A 125 -18.08 13.41 23.89
CA ASP A 125 -18.05 14.45 24.93
C ASP A 125 -18.93 13.99 26.11
N GLY A 126 -18.39 13.11 26.95
CA GLY A 126 -19.17 12.38 27.96
C GLY A 126 -18.38 12.01 29.21
N ALA A 127 -17.70 13.01 29.79
CA ALA A 127 -17.41 13.09 31.22
C ALA A 127 -18.19 14.28 31.81
#